data_AF-A0A3R8U599-F1
#
_entry.id   AF-A0A3R8U599-F1
#
_cell.length_a   1.000
_cell.length_b   1.000
_cell.length_c   1.000
_cell.angle_alpha   90.00
_cell.angle_beta   90.00
_cell.angle_gamma   90.00
#
_symmetry.space_group_name_H-M   'P 1'
#
loop_
_entity.id
_entity.type
_entity.pdbx_description
1 polymer ?
#
loop_
_entity_poly.entity_id
_entity_poly.type
_entity_poly.pdbx_seq_one_letter_code
_entity_poly.pdbx_strand_id
1 'polypeptide(L)' 'MTFNWHNDPIDRDTPVNGAYKNTQNVRRFLTDQCGPGFKFDRAFMAWINDGRAKSMGDVVDQWLNRHR' A
#
# COMPACT_ATOMS: atom_id res chain seq x y z
N MET A 1 -13.55 8.82 12.65
CA MET A 1 -12.83 9.67 11.67
C MET A 1 -12.30 8.76 10.58
N THR A 2 -12.44 9.14 9.32
CA THR A 2 -11.90 8.36 8.19
C THR A 2 -10.44 8.76 7.98
N PHE A 3 -9.55 7.77 7.83
CA PHE A 3 -8.15 8.02 7.50
C PHE A 3 -8.02 8.78 6.18
N ASN A 4 -7.29 9.89 6.18
CA ASN A 4 -7.06 10.71 5.00
C ASN A 4 -5.82 10.24 4.25
N TRP A 5 -6.04 9.31 3.31
CA TRP A 5 -4.99 8.76 2.44
C TRP A 5 -4.17 9.81 1.67
N HIS A 6 -4.60 11.07 1.56
CA HIS A 6 -3.82 12.12 0.88
C HIS A 6 -2.78 12.77 1.79
N ASN A 7 -3.03 12.87 3.10
CA ASN A 7 -2.25 13.72 4.01
C ASN A 7 -1.81 13.02 5.30
N ASP A 8 -2.57 12.03 5.79
CA ASP A 8 -2.25 11.38 7.05
C ASP A 8 -0.96 10.56 6.89
N PRO A 9 -0.09 10.52 7.92
CA PRO A 9 1.10 9.70 7.90
C PRO A 9 0.74 8.23 7.65
N ILE A 10 1.51 7.59 6.77
CA ILE A 10 1.39 6.17 6.50
C ILE A 10 2.63 5.49 7.07
N ASP A 11 2.39 4.50 7.92
CA ASP A 11 3.39 3.60 8.47
C ASP A 11 3.05 2.15 8.12
N ARG A 12 3.86 1.20 8.59
CA ARG A 12 3.63 -0.22 8.33
C ARG A 12 2.37 -0.76 9.02
N ASP A 13 1.92 -0.16 10.11
CA ASP A 13 0.77 -0.61 10.90
C ASP A 13 -0.56 -0.03 10.38
N THR A 14 -0.49 0.93 9.46
CA THR A 14 -1.66 1.58 8.86
C THR A 14 -2.56 0.55 8.18
N PRO A 15 -3.82 0.40 8.62
CA PRO A 15 -4.72 -0.63 8.10
C PRO A 15 -5.24 -0.26 6.70
N VAL A 16 -5.15 -1.20 5.78
CA VAL A 16 -5.82 -1.15 4.47
C VAL A 16 -7.26 -1.57 4.67
N ASN A 17 -8.18 -0.61 4.51
CA ASN A 17 -9.61 -0.81 4.66
C ASN A 17 -10.36 -0.48 3.35
N GLY A 18 -11.69 -0.62 3.35
CA GLY A 18 -12.52 -0.34 2.17
C GLY A 18 -12.45 1.12 1.67
N ALA A 19 -11.85 2.04 2.42
CA ALA A 19 -11.61 3.42 2.00
C ALA A 19 -10.21 3.64 1.40
N TYR A 20 -9.41 2.58 1.20
CA TYR A 20 -8.08 2.63 0.61
C TYR A 20 -8.07 3.36 -0.74
N LYS A 21 -7.04 4.20 -0.95
CA LYS A 21 -6.83 4.94 -2.19
C LYS A 21 -5.35 4.96 -2.55
N ASN A 22 -5.04 4.68 -3.82
CA ASN A 22 -3.70 4.86 -4.40
C ASN A 22 -3.37 6.35 -4.60
N THR A 23 -3.21 7.10 -3.52
CA THR A 23 -2.82 8.50 -3.59
C THR A 23 -1.31 8.63 -3.83
N GLN A 24 -0.86 9.87 -4.10
CA GLN A 24 0.56 10.17 -4.17
C GLN A 24 1.28 9.91 -2.83
N ASN A 25 0.60 10.07 -1.70
CA ASN A 25 1.16 9.76 -0.37
C ASN A 25 1.44 8.26 -0.21
N VAL A 26 0.50 7.40 -0.59
CA VAL A 26 0.70 5.93 -0.62
C VAL A 26 1.85 5.56 -1.54
N ARG A 27 1.90 6.16 -2.74
CA ARG A 27 2.99 5.88 -3.69
C ARG A 27 4.34 6.30 -3.12
N ARG A 28 4.42 7.43 -2.42
CA ARG A 28 5.65 7.89 -1.76
C ARG A 28 6.10 6.90 -0.69
N PHE A 29 5.20 6.51 0.20
CA PHE A 29 5.47 5.50 1.23
C PHE A 29 5.98 4.18 0.63
N LEU A 30 5.28 3.64 -0.38
CA LEU A 30 5.69 2.38 -1.00
C LEU A 30 7.00 2.50 -1.77
N THR A 31 7.29 3.64 -2.39
CA THR A 31 8.57 3.87 -3.07
C THR A 31 9.73 3.96 -2.08
N ASP A 32 9.50 4.54 -0.90
CA ASP A 32 10.50 4.61 0.18
C ASP A 32 10.83 3.22 0.75
N GLN A 33 9.80 2.40 0.94
CA GLN A 33 9.92 1.05 1.52
C GLN A 33 10.40 -0.02 0.52
N CYS A 34 9.94 0.06 -0.73
CA CYS A 34 10.20 -0.93 -1.78
C CYS A 34 11.30 -0.50 -2.76
N GLY A 35 11.76 0.74 -2.69
CA GLY A 35 12.76 1.32 -3.58
C GLY A 35 12.21 1.91 -4.88
N PRO A 36 13.09 2.52 -5.70
CA PRO A 36 12.72 3.29 -6.88
C PRO A 36 12.08 2.45 -8.00
N GLY A 37 12.23 1.12 -7.97
CA GLY A 37 11.58 0.19 -8.90
C GLY A 37 10.10 -0.05 -8.62
N PHE A 38 9.56 0.52 -7.53
CA PHE A 38 8.17 0.33 -7.15
C PHE A 38 7.19 0.75 -8.26
N LYS A 39 6.28 -0.16 -8.60
CA LYS A 39 5.19 0.09 -9.54
C LYS A 39 3.92 -0.64 -9.08
N PHE A 40 2.79 0.02 -9.29
CA PHE A 40 1.50 -0.64 -9.22
C PHE A 40 1.26 -1.43 -10.51
N ASP A 41 0.96 -2.72 -10.36
CA ASP A 41 0.43 -3.55 -11.44
C ASP A 41 -0.99 -4.02 -11.11
N ARG A 42 -1.70 -4.53 -12.12
CA ARG A 42 -3.10 -4.94 -11.98
C ARG A 42 -3.30 -6.08 -10.98
N ALA A 43 -2.39 -7.06 -10.95
CA ALA A 43 -2.51 -8.21 -10.05
C ALA A 43 -2.21 -7.80 -8.59
N PHE A 44 -1.31 -6.85 -8.40
CA PHE A 44 -1.02 -6.27 -7.08
C PHE A 44 -2.21 -5.46 -6.58
N MET A 45 -2.81 -4.64 -7.44
CA MET A 45 -4.01 -3.89 -7.10
C MET A 45 -5.23 -4.75 -6.81
N ALA A 46 -5.40 -5.85 -7.55
CA ALA A 46 -6.45 -6.81 -7.27
C ALA A 46 -6.26 -7.47 -5.90
N TRP A 47 -5.01 -7.80 -5.53
CA TRP A 47 -4.70 -8.39 -4.23
C TRP A 47 -4.91 -7.40 -3.07
N ILE A 48 -4.49 -6.14 -3.21
CA ILE A 48 -4.73 -5.11 -2.17
C ILE A 48 -6.23 -5.00 -1.89
N ASN A 49 -7.05 -4.96 -2.94
CA ASN A 49 -8.50 -4.75 -2.87
C ASN A 49 -9.33 -6.05 -2.72
N ASP A 50 -8.72 -7.19 -2.39
CA ASP A 50 -9.45 -8.48 -2.30
C ASP A 50 -10.39 -8.60 -1.07
N GLY A 51 -10.51 -7.55 -0.27
CA GLY A 51 -11.37 -7.49 0.92
C GLY A 51 -10.77 -8.14 2.18
N ARG A 52 -9.61 -8.80 2.10
CA ARG A 52 -8.92 -9.34 3.28
C ARG A 52 -8.26 -8.22 4.07
N ALA A 53 -8.29 -8.34 5.40
CA ALA A 53 -7.59 -7.44 6.31
C ALA A 53 -6.08 -7.47 6.03
N LYS A 54 -5.49 -6.28 5.83
CA LYS A 54 -4.07 -6.08 5.56
C LYS A 54 -3.63 -4.78 6.18
N SER A 55 -2.34 -4.68 6.46
CA SER A 55 -1.63 -3.46 6.80
C SER A 55 -0.84 -2.96 5.59
N MET A 56 -0.40 -1.70 5.62
CA MET A 56 0.55 -1.18 4.63
C MET A 56 1.90 -1.90 4.70
N GLY A 57 2.26 -2.49 5.84
CA GLY A 57 3.38 -3.42 5.97
C GLY A 57 3.20 -4.69 5.11
N ASP A 58 2.01 -5.30 5.16
CA ASP A 58 1.70 -6.46 4.30
C ASP A 58 1.75 -6.11 2.82
N VAL A 59 1.35 -4.89 2.46
CA VAL A 59 1.45 -4.37 1.07
C VAL A 59 2.91 -4.27 0.64
N VAL A 60 3.79 -3.74 1.49
CA VAL A 60 5.24 -3.69 1.23
C VAL A 60 5.80 -5.09 1.06
N ASP A 61 5.53 -5.99 2.00
CA ASP A 61 6.10 -7.35 2.00
C ASP A 61 5.60 -8.15 0.80
N GLN A 62 4.34 -7.99 0.43
CA GLN A 62 3.79 -8.62 -0.77
C GLN A 62 4.46 -8.14 -2.05
N TRP A 63 4.79 -6.85 -2.16
CA TRP A 63 5.50 -6.33 -3.32
C TRP A 63 6.93 -6.88 -3.38
N LEU A 64 7.64 -6.84 -2.25
CA LEU A 64 9.01 -7.36 -2.15
C LEU A 64 9.08 -8.85 -2.47
N ASN A 65 8.14 -9.65 -1.95
CA ASN A 65 8.08 -11.09 -2.21
C ASN A 65 7.83 -11.41 -3.70
N ARG A 66 7.13 -10.54 -4.44
CA ARG A 66 6.90 -10.71 -5.89
C ARG A 66 8.11 -10.34 -6.75
N HIS A 67 9.05 -9.58 -6.20
CA HIS A 67 10.21 -9.03 -6.92
C HIS A 67 11.56 -9.50 -6.35
N ARG A 68 11.51 -10.56 -5.53
CA ARG A 68 12.69 -11.27 -5.06
C ARG A 68 13.19 -12.28 -6.08
#